data_AF-A0A535G1B2-F1
#
_entry.id   AF-A0A535G1B2-F1
#
_cell.length_a   1.000
_cell.length_b   1.000
_cell.length_c   1.000
_cell.angle_alpha   90.00
_cell.angle_beta   90.00
_cell.angle_gamma   90.00
#
_symmetry.space_group_name_H-M   'P 1'
#
loop_
_entity.id
_entity.type
_entity.pdbx_description
1 polymer ?
#
loop_
_entity_poly.entity_id
_entity_poly.type
_entity_poly.pdbx_seq_one_letter_code
_entity_poly.pdbx_strand_id
1 'polypeptide(L)'
;FVLGTGFALQANGQEVTSPALISFLIILAAIFPALALLALAVRRLHHPDWTTTWRRFTLALTSGATLGIGLALSLELALVFLVVRGTNATSALQCIENPNSPDCGTFAAFDLIFIIVAIIGPIVEETVKPLGVALYIGRIRGPAEAFLLGMASGIGFALVETVGYIGSGYHDWLAVAIERTSAGLLHGVGAGMVTLGWYYLTHAKKHRFLKAFGCWFYAVLQHFVWNGTAVLGLLPGPVGATINSWNLNIGFITLPFVELLNIIEAILILLVFFYITGRLRKKSPSSPPDGGGERQPSRQAPMPVRA
;
A
#
# COMPACT_ATOMS: atom_id res chain seq x y z
N PHE A 1 8.05 13.33 18.36
CA PHE A 1 7.96 14.77 18.02
C PHE A 1 6.58 15.09 17.47
N VAL A 2 6.24 14.69 16.24
CA VAL A 2 4.95 15.04 15.58
C VAL A 2 3.71 14.78 16.45
N LEU A 3 3.52 13.54 16.92
CA LEU A 3 2.38 13.20 17.79
C LEU A 3 2.39 13.98 19.11
N GLY A 4 3.55 14.17 19.73
CA GLY A 4 3.68 14.92 20.98
C GLY A 4 3.31 16.40 20.82
N THR A 5 3.74 17.02 19.71
CA THR A 5 3.32 18.39 19.35
C THR A 5 1.83 18.44 19.04
N GLY A 6 1.29 17.44 18.33
CA GLY A 6 -0.15 17.33 18.07
C GLY A 6 -0.98 17.30 19.35
N PHE A 7 -0.67 16.39 20.27
CA PHE A 7 -1.36 16.32 21.57
C PHE A 7 -1.23 17.60 22.39
N ALA A 8 -0.07 18.27 22.34
CA ALA A 8 0.11 19.55 23.01
C ALA A 8 -0.79 20.65 22.40
N LEU A 9 -0.90 20.72 21.07
CA LEU A 9 -1.81 21.64 20.39
C LEU A 9 -3.28 21.32 20.73
N GLN A 10 -3.64 20.04 20.77
CA GLN A 10 -4.96 19.56 21.18
C GLN A 10 -5.36 20.02 22.57
N ALA A 11 -4.48 19.77 23.54
CA ALA A 11 -4.70 20.13 24.93
C ALA A 11 -4.88 21.64 25.15
N ASN A 12 -4.37 22.47 24.24
CA ASN A 12 -4.49 23.93 24.30
C ASN A 12 -5.57 24.50 23.35
N GLY A 13 -6.35 23.65 22.67
CA GLY A 13 -7.37 24.10 21.70
C GLY A 13 -6.78 24.78 20.46
N GLN A 14 -5.53 24.46 20.12
CA GLN A 14 -4.75 25.12 19.07
C GLN A 14 -4.58 24.30 17.78
N GLU A 15 -5.35 23.22 17.61
CA GLU A 15 -5.15 22.22 16.55
C GLU A 15 -5.26 22.73 15.13
N VAL A 16 -5.87 23.90 14.93
CA VAL A 16 -6.10 24.50 13.61
C VAL A 16 -5.63 25.96 13.51
N THR A 17 -4.98 26.48 14.53
CA THR A 17 -4.66 27.92 14.66
C THR A 17 -3.59 28.41 13.69
N SER A 18 -2.67 27.53 13.28
CA SER A 18 -1.58 27.88 12.36
C SER A 18 -1.57 26.93 11.16
N PRO A 19 -2.21 27.30 10.05
CA PRO A 19 -2.31 26.43 8.86
C PRO A 19 -0.96 25.92 8.36
N ALA A 20 0.08 26.77 8.41
CA ALA A 20 1.42 26.40 7.98
C ALA A 20 2.06 25.34 8.89
N LEU A 21 1.95 25.50 10.22
CA LEU A 21 2.47 24.53 11.18
C LEU A 21 1.72 23.20 11.08
N ILE A 22 0.39 23.24 11.00
CA ILE A 22 -0.43 22.02 10.92
C ILE A 22 -0.15 21.28 9.63
N SER A 23 -0.13 21.96 8.48
CA SER A 23 0.24 21.32 7.19
C SER A 23 1.62 20.67 7.25
N PHE A 24 2.60 21.32 7.90
CA PHE A 24 3.92 20.74 8.11
C PHE A 24 3.87 19.47 8.97
N LEU A 25 3.12 19.50 10.09
CA LEU A 25 2.96 18.33 10.97
C LEU A 25 2.24 17.17 10.26
N ILE A 26 1.21 17.45 9.47
CA ILE A 26 0.48 16.47 8.66
C ILE A 26 1.43 15.76 7.70
N ILE A 27 2.26 16.52 6.98
CA ILE A 27 3.24 15.96 6.04
C ILE A 27 4.23 15.05 6.79
N LEU A 28 4.75 15.49 7.94
CA LEU A 28 5.68 14.68 8.73
C LEU A 28 5.03 13.43 9.33
N ALA A 29 3.76 13.51 9.73
CA ALA A 29 3.00 12.38 10.26
C ALA A 29 2.84 11.28 9.21
N ALA A 30 2.61 11.65 7.95
CA ALA A 30 2.54 10.70 6.84
C ALA A 30 3.92 10.14 6.46
N ILE A 31 4.94 10.99 6.38
CA ILE A 31 6.25 10.62 5.84
C ILE A 31 7.05 9.71 6.78
N PHE A 32 7.14 10.04 8.06
CA PHE A 32 8.09 9.35 8.94
C PHE A 32 7.79 7.86 9.16
N PRO A 33 6.55 7.44 9.46
CA PRO A 33 6.24 6.01 9.63
C PRO A 33 6.52 5.21 8.36
N ALA A 34 6.13 5.74 7.20
CA ALA A 34 6.31 5.09 5.91
C ALA A 34 7.80 4.92 5.55
N LEU A 35 8.61 5.97 5.74
CA LEU A 35 10.06 5.89 5.50
C LEU A 35 10.79 5.03 6.53
N ALA A 36 10.34 4.99 7.78
CA ALA A 36 10.89 4.11 8.80
C ALA A 36 10.69 2.62 8.42
N LEU A 37 9.50 2.27 7.92
CA LEU A 37 9.25 0.92 7.41
C LEU A 37 10.14 0.60 6.19
N LEU A 38 10.28 1.54 5.26
CA LEU A 38 11.13 1.38 4.09
C LEU A 38 12.60 1.17 4.47
N ALA A 39 13.11 1.95 5.43
CA ALA A 39 14.45 1.78 5.99
C ALA A 39 14.63 0.40 6.67
N LEU A 40 13.62 -0.05 7.42
CA LEU A 40 13.62 -1.38 8.02
C LEU A 40 13.67 -2.49 6.95
N ALA A 41 12.90 -2.37 5.88
CA ALA A 41 12.89 -3.34 4.79
C ALA A 41 14.23 -3.40 4.07
N VAL A 42 14.83 -2.25 3.75
CA VAL A 42 16.18 -2.18 3.18
C VAL A 42 17.16 -2.89 4.10
N ARG A 43 17.17 -2.57 5.39
CA ARG A 43 18.07 -3.21 6.37
C ARG A 43 17.89 -4.72 6.45
N ARG A 44 16.65 -5.22 6.40
CA ARG A 44 16.36 -6.66 6.50
C ARG A 44 16.70 -7.43 5.25
N LEU A 45 16.51 -6.83 4.08
CA LEU A 45 16.75 -7.48 2.79
C LEU A 45 18.18 -7.26 2.28
N HIS A 46 18.94 -6.36 2.91
CA HIS A 46 20.33 -6.08 2.53
C HIS A 46 21.20 -7.33 2.58
N HIS A 47 21.95 -7.51 1.51
CA HIS A 47 22.86 -8.63 1.29
C HIS A 47 24.15 -8.13 0.66
N PRO A 48 25.28 -8.83 0.84
CA PRO A 48 26.55 -8.48 0.20
C PRO A 48 26.42 -8.33 -1.32
N ASP A 49 25.65 -9.21 -1.96
CA ASP A 49 25.37 -9.18 -3.40
C ASP A 49 24.18 -8.27 -3.75
N TRP A 50 24.11 -7.08 -3.16
CA TRP A 50 23.02 -6.14 -3.35
C TRP A 50 22.87 -5.72 -4.81
N THR A 51 21.76 -6.08 -5.45
CA THR A 51 21.57 -5.86 -6.90
C THR A 51 20.83 -4.57 -7.24
N THR A 52 20.16 -3.95 -6.27
CA THR A 52 19.37 -2.74 -6.54
C THR A 52 20.22 -1.47 -6.43
N THR A 53 19.81 -0.44 -7.14
CA THR A 53 20.50 0.86 -7.20
C THR A 53 19.56 1.97 -6.74
N TRP A 54 20.13 3.09 -6.31
CA TRP A 54 19.35 4.30 -5.99
C TRP A 54 18.44 4.71 -7.14
N ARG A 55 18.88 4.59 -8.39
CA ARG A 55 18.06 4.90 -9.56
C ARG A 55 16.79 4.04 -9.62
N ARG A 56 16.91 2.72 -9.43
CA ARG A 56 15.76 1.80 -9.46
C ARG A 56 14.83 2.06 -8.28
N PHE A 57 15.40 2.26 -7.11
CA PHE A 57 14.67 2.53 -5.88
C PHE A 57 13.88 3.85 -5.95
N THR A 58 14.53 4.94 -6.34
CA THR A 58 13.87 6.24 -6.50
C THR A 58 12.81 6.18 -7.59
N LEU A 59 13.08 5.54 -8.73
CA LEU A 59 12.08 5.36 -9.78
C LEU A 59 10.85 4.60 -9.27
N ALA A 60 11.04 3.53 -8.49
CA ALA A 60 9.93 2.79 -7.91
C ALA A 60 9.11 3.67 -6.96
N LEU A 61 9.77 4.36 -6.01
CA LEU A 61 9.14 5.26 -5.06
C LEU A 61 8.36 6.39 -5.77
N THR A 62 8.99 7.11 -6.70
CA THR A 62 8.34 8.21 -7.41
C THR A 62 7.24 7.72 -8.33
N SER A 63 7.38 6.56 -8.96
CA SER A 63 6.32 5.98 -9.80
C SER A 63 5.06 5.66 -8.98
N GLY A 64 5.20 5.17 -7.75
CA GLY A 64 4.05 4.96 -6.87
C GLY A 64 3.37 6.28 -6.48
N ALA A 65 4.18 7.28 -6.11
CA ALA A 65 3.71 8.62 -5.74
C ALA A 65 3.15 9.46 -6.89
N THR A 66 3.25 8.99 -8.15
CA THR A 66 2.79 9.74 -9.33
C THR A 66 1.91 8.87 -10.22
N LEU A 67 2.50 7.96 -11.00
CA LEU A 67 1.80 7.07 -11.90
C LEU A 67 0.78 6.18 -11.16
N GLY A 68 1.20 5.57 -10.05
CA GLY A 68 0.35 4.66 -9.27
C GLY A 68 -0.91 5.36 -8.76
N ILE A 69 -0.73 6.44 -7.99
CA ILE A 69 -1.85 7.23 -7.45
C ILE A 69 -2.71 7.87 -8.55
N GLY A 70 -2.08 8.42 -9.61
CA GLY A 70 -2.80 9.04 -10.72
C GLY A 70 -3.66 8.05 -11.51
N LEU A 71 -3.15 6.84 -11.76
CA LEU A 71 -3.91 5.78 -12.41
C LEU A 71 -5.03 5.25 -11.51
N ALA A 72 -4.77 5.03 -10.22
CA ALA A 72 -5.78 4.60 -9.27
C ALA A 72 -6.96 5.58 -9.25
N LEU A 73 -6.67 6.88 -9.00
CA LEU A 73 -7.68 7.93 -9.00
C LEU A 73 -8.47 8.01 -10.32
N SER A 74 -7.78 7.92 -11.46
CA SER A 74 -8.44 8.00 -12.77
C SER A 74 -9.37 6.80 -13.02
N LEU A 75 -8.92 5.59 -12.67
CA LEU A 75 -9.70 4.37 -12.85
C LEU A 75 -10.85 4.28 -11.87
N GLU A 76 -10.64 4.63 -10.60
CA GLU A 76 -11.68 4.71 -9.60
C GLU A 76 -12.74 5.74 -9.98
N LEU A 77 -12.35 6.94 -10.39
CA LEU A 77 -13.29 7.97 -10.85
C LEU A 77 -14.09 7.49 -12.06
N ALA A 78 -13.45 6.83 -13.03
CA ALA A 78 -14.14 6.26 -14.18
C ALA A 78 -15.12 5.15 -13.78
N LEU A 79 -14.73 4.26 -12.85
CA LEU A 79 -15.59 3.19 -12.35
C LEU A 79 -16.77 3.73 -11.55
N VAL A 80 -16.54 4.71 -10.67
CA VAL A 80 -17.59 5.45 -9.96
C VAL A 80 -18.55 6.07 -10.97
N PHE A 81 -18.04 6.77 -11.99
CA PHE A 81 -18.88 7.36 -13.03
C PHE A 81 -19.72 6.32 -13.78
N LEU A 82 -19.15 5.16 -14.12
CA LEU A 82 -19.89 4.07 -14.78
C LEU A 82 -20.95 3.45 -13.86
N VAL A 83 -20.63 3.24 -12.58
CA VAL A 83 -21.59 2.75 -11.57
C VAL A 83 -22.72 3.75 -11.38
N VAL A 84 -22.39 5.06 -11.39
CA VAL A 84 -23.32 6.19 -11.23
C VAL A 84 -24.11 6.54 -12.51
N ARG A 85 -23.71 6.02 -13.68
CA ARG A 85 -24.44 6.19 -14.97
C ARG A 85 -25.10 4.91 -15.48
N GLY A 86 -24.86 3.77 -14.85
CA GLY A 86 -25.46 2.48 -15.20
C GLY A 86 -26.99 2.46 -15.05
N THR A 87 -27.62 1.39 -15.54
CA THR A 87 -29.10 1.28 -15.65
C THR A 87 -29.87 1.30 -14.33
N ASN A 88 -29.18 1.21 -13.18
CA ASN A 88 -29.74 1.34 -11.81
C ASN A 88 -29.16 2.54 -11.04
N ALA A 89 -28.54 3.50 -11.73
CA ALA A 89 -27.75 4.53 -11.09
C ALA A 89 -28.48 5.84 -10.78
N THR A 90 -29.67 6.01 -11.37
CA THR A 90 -30.61 7.09 -11.02
C THR A 90 -31.06 6.98 -9.57
N SER A 91 -31.25 5.76 -9.04
CA SER A 91 -31.52 5.55 -7.61
C SER A 91 -30.28 5.83 -6.76
N ALA A 92 -29.08 5.40 -7.18
CA ALA A 92 -27.84 5.68 -6.46
C ALA A 92 -27.53 7.19 -6.33
N LEU A 93 -27.69 7.97 -7.41
CA LEU A 93 -27.57 9.44 -7.38
C LEU A 93 -28.64 10.08 -6.49
N GLN A 94 -29.89 9.62 -6.58
CA GLN A 94 -30.96 10.08 -5.67
C GLN A 94 -30.62 9.79 -4.20
N CYS A 95 -29.93 8.69 -3.90
CA CYS A 95 -29.51 8.36 -2.54
C CYS A 95 -28.28 9.16 -2.08
N ILE A 96 -27.39 9.54 -2.99
CA ILE A 96 -26.25 10.43 -2.67
C ILE A 96 -26.74 11.86 -2.45
N GLU A 97 -27.63 12.37 -3.31
CA GLU A 97 -28.19 13.74 -3.21
C GLU A 97 -29.23 13.88 -2.10
N ASN A 98 -30.01 12.82 -1.84
CA ASN A 98 -31.02 12.78 -0.78
C ASN A 98 -30.94 11.45 0.02
N PRO A 99 -30.00 11.36 0.99
CA PRO A 99 -29.76 10.16 1.80
C PRO A 99 -30.95 9.68 2.63
N ASN A 100 -31.96 10.54 2.83
CA ASN A 100 -33.15 10.27 3.65
C ASN A 100 -34.36 9.83 2.81
N SER A 101 -34.20 9.65 1.49
CA SER A 101 -35.29 9.19 0.62
C SER A 101 -35.76 7.77 1.02
N PRO A 102 -37.08 7.49 1.07
CA PRO A 102 -37.62 6.18 1.46
C PRO A 102 -37.15 5.02 0.58
N ASP A 103 -36.90 5.29 -0.71
CA ASP A 103 -36.41 4.32 -1.69
C ASP A 103 -34.89 4.07 -1.57
N CYS A 104 -34.21 4.90 -0.80
CA CYS A 104 -32.78 4.91 -0.55
C CYS A 104 -32.45 4.35 0.82
N GLY A 105 -33.04 3.19 1.15
CA GLY A 105 -32.74 2.48 2.39
C GLY A 105 -31.22 2.49 2.63
N THR A 106 -30.81 2.79 3.86
CA THR A 106 -29.39 3.00 4.27
C THR A 106 -28.44 1.92 3.72
N PHE A 107 -28.97 0.72 3.45
CA PHE A 107 -28.31 -0.38 2.77
C PHE A 107 -27.79 -0.05 1.35
N ALA A 108 -28.55 0.64 0.49
CA ALA A 108 -28.11 0.92 -0.89
C ALA A 108 -26.91 1.87 -0.95
N ALA A 109 -26.88 2.88 -0.09
CA ALA A 109 -25.74 3.80 0.03
C ALA A 109 -24.51 3.10 0.64
N PHE A 110 -24.73 2.30 1.69
CA PHE A 110 -23.67 1.48 2.28
C PHE A 110 -23.09 0.48 1.26
N ASP A 111 -23.93 -0.28 0.56
CA ASP A 111 -23.50 -1.29 -0.41
C ASP A 111 -22.67 -0.66 -1.53
N LEU A 112 -23.08 0.53 -2.01
CA LEU A 112 -22.33 1.27 -3.02
C LEU A 112 -20.95 1.71 -2.51
N ILE A 113 -20.90 2.31 -1.31
CA ILE A 113 -19.64 2.73 -0.69
C ILE A 113 -18.75 1.52 -0.43
N PHE A 114 -19.30 0.42 0.06
CA PHE A 114 -18.58 -0.82 0.33
C PHE A 114 -17.99 -1.41 -0.95
N ILE A 115 -18.78 -1.50 -2.03
CA ILE A 115 -18.30 -2.00 -3.32
C ILE A 115 -17.17 -1.12 -3.85
N ILE A 116 -17.32 0.21 -3.79
CA ILE A 116 -16.33 1.13 -4.35
C ILE A 116 -15.05 1.14 -3.49
N VAL A 117 -15.19 1.37 -2.19
CA VAL A 117 -14.08 1.60 -1.26
C VAL A 117 -13.44 0.29 -0.82
N ALA A 118 -14.21 -0.73 -0.44
CA ALA A 118 -13.64 -1.97 0.07
C ALA A 118 -13.27 -2.96 -1.04
N ILE A 119 -13.97 -2.99 -2.17
CA ILE A 119 -13.71 -3.99 -3.23
C ILE A 119 -12.95 -3.40 -4.41
N ILE A 120 -13.52 -2.40 -5.09
CA ILE A 120 -12.98 -1.86 -6.33
C ILE A 120 -11.65 -1.15 -6.08
N GLY A 121 -11.59 -0.25 -5.10
CA GLY A 121 -10.39 0.50 -4.73
C GLY A 121 -9.19 -0.44 -4.53
N PRO A 122 -9.25 -1.41 -3.59
CA PRO A 122 -8.16 -2.35 -3.36
C PRO A 122 -7.73 -3.16 -4.59
N ILE A 123 -8.67 -3.60 -5.42
CA ILE A 123 -8.36 -4.31 -6.67
C ILE A 123 -7.58 -3.40 -7.62
N VAL A 124 -8.07 -2.17 -7.84
CA VAL A 124 -7.46 -1.19 -8.75
C VAL A 124 -6.09 -0.80 -8.21
N GLU A 125 -6.06 -0.30 -6.99
CA GLU A 125 -4.88 0.24 -6.35
C GLU A 125 -3.73 -0.75 -6.27
N GLU A 126 -3.96 -1.95 -5.74
CA GLU A 126 -2.89 -2.96 -5.59
C GLU A 126 -2.36 -3.42 -6.95
N THR A 127 -3.19 -3.37 -8.00
CA THR A 127 -2.78 -3.73 -9.36
C THR A 127 -1.95 -2.63 -10.01
N VAL A 128 -2.29 -1.36 -9.79
CA VAL A 128 -1.62 -0.24 -10.48
C VAL A 128 -0.41 0.30 -9.75
N LYS A 129 -0.37 0.24 -8.41
CA LYS A 129 0.73 0.74 -7.57
C LYS A 129 2.11 0.39 -8.14
N PRO A 130 2.46 -0.91 -8.30
CA PRO A 130 3.81 -1.28 -8.74
C PRO A 130 4.05 -1.23 -10.25
N LEU A 131 3.15 -0.70 -11.09
CA LEU A 131 3.31 -0.75 -12.56
C LEU A 131 4.61 -0.11 -13.05
N GLY A 132 5.11 0.93 -12.38
CA GLY A 132 6.42 1.49 -12.69
C GLY A 132 7.56 0.48 -12.59
N VAL A 133 7.48 -0.47 -11.65
CA VAL A 133 8.42 -1.59 -11.48
C VAL A 133 8.21 -2.68 -12.53
N ALA A 134 6.95 -2.92 -12.94
CA ALA A 134 6.62 -3.90 -13.98
C ALA A 134 7.40 -3.66 -15.28
N LEU A 135 7.58 -2.39 -15.67
CA LEU A 135 8.26 -2.00 -16.91
C LEU A 135 9.70 -2.49 -17.03
N TYR A 136 10.35 -2.82 -15.91
CA TYR A 136 11.71 -3.35 -15.89
C TYR A 136 11.84 -4.65 -15.08
N ILE A 137 10.73 -5.36 -14.86
CA ILE A 137 10.68 -6.60 -14.07
C ILE A 137 11.67 -7.67 -14.57
N GLY A 138 11.88 -7.76 -15.89
CA GLY A 138 12.84 -8.68 -16.50
C GLY A 138 14.31 -8.38 -16.21
N ARG A 139 14.63 -7.22 -15.60
CA ARG A 139 15.99 -6.83 -15.18
C ARG A 139 16.22 -6.98 -13.67
N ILE A 140 15.21 -7.41 -12.93
CA ILE A 140 15.28 -7.66 -11.49
C ILE A 140 15.92 -9.03 -11.26
N ARG A 141 16.94 -9.09 -10.40
CA ARG A 141 17.81 -10.28 -10.27
C ARG A 141 17.43 -11.19 -9.13
N GLY A 142 16.46 -10.81 -8.29
CA GLY A 142 16.07 -11.63 -7.16
C GLY A 142 14.71 -11.25 -6.59
N PRO A 143 14.08 -12.18 -5.87
CA PRO A 143 12.78 -11.95 -5.27
C PRO A 143 12.83 -10.91 -4.13
N ALA A 144 13.97 -10.79 -3.43
CA ALA A 144 14.18 -9.74 -2.43
C ALA A 144 14.20 -8.34 -3.06
N GLU A 145 14.88 -8.18 -4.20
CA GLU A 145 14.88 -6.92 -4.97
C GLU A 145 13.47 -6.61 -5.50
N ALA A 146 12.76 -7.61 -6.05
CA ALA A 146 11.39 -7.43 -6.52
C ALA A 146 10.45 -6.93 -5.42
N PHE A 147 10.47 -7.61 -4.27
CA PHE A 147 9.65 -7.22 -3.12
C PHE A 147 10.00 -5.80 -2.64
N LEU A 148 11.30 -5.48 -2.50
CA LEU A 148 11.74 -4.17 -2.03
C LEU A 148 11.33 -3.03 -2.97
N LEU A 149 11.50 -3.21 -4.29
CA LEU A 149 11.11 -2.20 -5.27
C LEU A 149 9.60 -2.04 -5.34
N GLY A 150 8.83 -3.13 -5.24
CA GLY A 150 7.39 -3.06 -5.06
C GLY A 150 7.00 -2.29 -3.79
N MET A 151 7.66 -2.59 -2.67
CA MET A 151 7.43 -1.91 -1.40
C MET A 151 7.74 -0.42 -1.48
N ALA A 152 8.83 -0.02 -2.14
CA ALA A 152 9.15 1.38 -2.38
C ALA A 152 8.03 2.08 -3.17
N SER A 153 7.50 1.42 -4.21
CA SER A 153 6.37 1.95 -4.97
C SER A 153 5.10 2.11 -4.12
N GLY A 154 4.72 1.08 -3.34
CA GLY A 154 3.59 1.16 -2.42
C GLY A 154 3.75 2.25 -1.35
N ILE A 155 4.97 2.44 -0.83
CA ILE A 155 5.27 3.54 0.09
C ILE A 155 5.09 4.89 -0.59
N GLY A 156 5.56 5.05 -1.82
CA GLY A 156 5.37 6.29 -2.59
C GLY A 156 3.90 6.65 -2.76
N PHE A 157 3.06 5.65 -3.05
CA PHE A 157 1.60 5.80 -3.09
C PHE A 157 1.06 6.24 -1.73
N ALA A 158 1.42 5.52 -0.66
CA ALA A 158 0.95 5.80 0.70
C ALA A 158 1.32 7.19 1.20
N LEU A 159 2.47 7.74 0.78
CA LEU A 159 2.86 9.11 1.14
C LEU A 159 1.85 10.14 0.64
N VAL A 160 1.44 10.04 -0.63
CA VAL A 160 0.48 10.97 -1.23
C VAL A 160 -0.90 10.77 -0.63
N GLU A 161 -1.34 9.52 -0.57
CA GLU A 161 -2.68 9.19 -0.11
C GLU A 161 -2.87 9.55 1.38
N THR A 162 -1.89 9.25 2.23
CA THR A 162 -1.98 9.53 3.67
C THR A 162 -1.94 11.03 3.95
N VAL A 163 -1.13 11.81 3.22
CA VAL A 163 -1.20 13.28 3.32
C VAL A 163 -2.58 13.78 2.90
N GLY A 164 -3.17 13.19 1.85
CA GLY A 164 -4.53 13.50 1.41
C GLY A 164 -5.59 13.23 2.49
N TYR A 165 -5.58 12.04 3.09
CA TYR A 165 -6.52 11.66 4.16
C TYR A 165 -6.38 12.51 5.41
N ILE A 166 -5.15 12.72 5.90
CA ILE A 166 -4.94 13.57 7.08
C ILE A 166 -5.33 15.02 6.78
N GLY A 167 -5.03 15.50 5.57
CA GLY A 167 -5.39 16.83 5.11
C GLY A 167 -6.90 17.04 4.96
N SER A 168 -7.66 16.04 4.47
CA SER A 168 -9.12 16.13 4.38
C SER A 168 -9.78 16.11 5.77
N GLY A 169 -9.16 15.42 6.74
CA GLY A 169 -9.52 15.44 8.14
C GLY A 169 -8.89 16.59 8.94
N TYR A 170 -8.64 17.76 8.34
CA TYR A 170 -7.84 18.85 8.95
C TYR A 170 -8.24 19.22 10.40
N HIS A 171 -9.54 19.20 10.72
CA HIS A 171 -10.03 19.52 12.07
C HIS A 171 -9.75 18.41 13.10
N ASP A 172 -9.58 17.17 12.66
CA ASP A 172 -9.31 15.98 13.47
C ASP A 172 -7.98 15.31 13.05
N TRP A 173 -7.04 16.11 12.51
CA TRP A 173 -5.88 15.60 11.77
C TRP A 173 -5.02 14.65 12.61
N LEU A 174 -4.96 14.86 13.93
CA LEU A 174 -4.19 14.02 14.84
C LEU A 174 -4.77 12.61 14.95
N ALA A 175 -6.11 12.50 15.06
CA ALA A 175 -6.80 11.21 15.10
C ALA A 175 -6.60 10.46 13.78
N VAL A 176 -6.81 11.15 12.65
CA VAL A 176 -6.60 10.58 11.32
C VAL A 176 -5.13 10.18 11.11
N ALA A 177 -4.17 10.97 11.60
CA ALA A 177 -2.75 10.63 11.51
C ALA A 177 -2.39 9.36 12.29
N ILE A 178 -3.00 9.15 13.45
CA ILE A 178 -2.79 7.93 14.25
C ILE A 178 -3.32 6.71 13.49
N GLU A 179 -4.58 6.78 13.04
CA GLU A 179 -5.22 5.71 12.24
C GLU A 179 -4.37 5.35 11.01
N ARG A 180 -3.84 6.38 10.32
CA ARG A 180 -3.09 6.21 9.08
C ARG A 180 -1.61 5.85 9.28
N THR A 181 -1.12 5.75 10.51
CA THR A 181 0.29 5.43 10.79
C THR A 181 0.72 4.06 10.21
N SER A 182 -0.19 3.10 10.14
CA SER A 182 0.03 1.77 9.56
C SER A 182 -0.29 1.68 8.06
N ALA A 183 -0.80 2.74 7.42
CA ALA A 183 -1.09 2.72 5.98
C ALA A 183 0.17 2.39 5.15
N GLY A 184 1.33 2.96 5.50
CA GLY A 184 2.60 2.64 4.84
C GLY A 184 2.93 1.13 4.86
N LEU A 185 2.53 0.43 5.92
CA LEU A 185 2.67 -1.02 6.01
C LEU A 185 1.73 -1.76 5.07
N LEU A 186 0.47 -1.36 5.02
CA LEU A 186 -0.53 -1.89 4.09
C LEU A 186 -0.07 -1.77 2.63
N HIS A 187 0.09 -0.53 2.14
CA HIS A 187 0.43 -0.27 0.73
C HIS A 187 1.83 -0.79 0.38
N GLY A 188 2.79 -0.62 1.29
CA GLY A 188 4.16 -1.10 1.07
C GLY A 188 4.19 -2.62 0.90
N VAL A 189 3.67 -3.38 1.87
CA VAL A 189 3.69 -4.84 1.81
C VAL A 189 2.83 -5.35 0.65
N GLY A 190 1.68 -4.73 0.38
CA GLY A 190 0.78 -5.09 -0.72
C GLY A 190 1.48 -4.98 -2.08
N ALA A 191 2.00 -3.80 -2.42
CA ALA A 191 2.74 -3.58 -3.66
C ALA A 191 4.03 -4.43 -3.76
N GLY A 192 4.70 -4.67 -2.62
CA GLY A 192 5.82 -5.60 -2.53
C GLY A 192 5.45 -7.03 -2.91
N MET A 193 4.31 -7.52 -2.40
CA MET A 193 3.78 -8.84 -2.73
C MET A 193 3.36 -8.93 -4.20
N VAL A 194 2.61 -7.96 -4.73
CA VAL A 194 2.21 -7.93 -6.15
C VAL A 194 3.45 -7.99 -7.06
N THR A 195 4.46 -7.18 -6.78
CA THR A 195 5.72 -7.17 -7.55
C THR A 195 6.48 -8.47 -7.44
N LEU A 196 6.52 -9.08 -6.25
CA LEU A 196 7.07 -10.42 -6.04
C LEU A 196 6.31 -11.49 -6.86
N GLY A 197 4.99 -11.34 -6.95
CA GLY A 197 4.11 -12.16 -7.79
C GLY A 197 4.47 -12.04 -9.27
N TRP A 198 4.63 -10.83 -9.79
CA TRP A 198 5.06 -10.58 -11.17
C TRP A 198 6.47 -11.07 -11.46
N TYR A 199 7.38 -10.94 -10.49
CA TYR A 199 8.71 -11.55 -10.58
C TYR A 199 8.61 -13.06 -10.72
N TYR A 200 7.80 -13.74 -9.91
CA TYR A 200 7.57 -15.18 -10.06
C TYR A 200 6.86 -15.54 -11.36
N LEU A 201 5.94 -14.71 -11.83
CA LEU A 201 5.25 -14.92 -13.11
C LEU A 201 6.25 -14.99 -14.28
N THR A 202 7.28 -14.14 -14.23
CA THR A 202 8.28 -14.00 -15.30
C THR A 202 9.50 -14.90 -15.14
N HIS A 203 9.89 -15.24 -13.90
CA HIS A 203 11.15 -15.96 -13.62
C HIS A 203 10.95 -17.39 -13.09
N ALA A 204 9.77 -17.77 -12.58
CA ALA A 204 9.56 -19.11 -12.04
C ALA A 204 9.21 -20.13 -13.13
N LYS A 205 9.90 -21.29 -13.11
CA LYS A 205 9.60 -22.41 -14.02
C LYS A 205 8.30 -23.16 -13.68
N LYS A 206 7.93 -23.24 -12.39
CA LYS A 206 6.76 -23.99 -11.89
C LYS A 206 5.84 -23.12 -11.04
N HIS A 207 4.53 -23.36 -11.18
CA HIS A 207 3.45 -22.69 -10.45
C HIS A 207 3.49 -21.16 -10.55
N ARG A 208 3.98 -20.61 -11.67
CA ARG A 208 4.19 -19.18 -11.86
C ARG A 208 2.90 -18.36 -11.71
N PHE A 209 1.80 -18.84 -12.30
CA PHE A 209 0.49 -18.19 -12.20
C PHE A 209 -0.10 -18.28 -10.79
N LEU A 210 -0.01 -19.45 -10.15
CA LEU A 210 -0.50 -19.64 -8.78
C LEU A 210 0.26 -18.76 -7.78
N LYS A 211 1.59 -18.61 -7.93
CA LYS A 211 2.39 -17.71 -7.10
C LYS A 211 2.02 -16.25 -7.35
N ALA A 212 1.86 -15.85 -8.61
CA ALA A 212 1.47 -14.50 -8.97
C ALA A 212 0.09 -14.14 -8.40
N PHE A 213 -0.90 -15.00 -8.63
CA PHE A 213 -2.25 -14.87 -8.10
C PHE A 213 -2.25 -14.86 -6.58
N GLY A 214 -1.56 -15.78 -5.91
CA GLY A 214 -1.51 -15.82 -4.44
C GLY A 214 -0.92 -14.55 -3.82
N CYS A 215 0.10 -13.95 -4.45
CA CYS A 215 0.67 -12.70 -3.94
C CYS A 215 -0.26 -11.50 -4.20
N TRP A 216 -0.87 -11.43 -5.38
CA TRP A 216 -1.86 -10.39 -5.70
C TRP A 216 -3.11 -10.50 -4.84
N PHE A 217 -3.64 -11.71 -4.68
CA PHE A 217 -4.81 -12.00 -3.85
C PHE A 217 -4.55 -11.64 -2.38
N TYR A 218 -3.37 -11.97 -1.84
CA TYR A 218 -2.99 -11.50 -0.51
C TYR A 218 -3.05 -9.97 -0.41
N ALA A 219 -2.43 -9.25 -1.37
CA ALA A 219 -2.38 -7.80 -1.36
C ALA A 219 -3.78 -7.16 -1.42
N VAL A 220 -4.64 -7.66 -2.31
CA VAL A 220 -6.03 -7.21 -2.42
C VAL A 220 -6.82 -7.57 -1.17
N LEU A 221 -6.65 -8.79 -0.61
CA LEU A 221 -7.41 -9.24 0.55
C LEU A 221 -7.09 -8.41 1.80
N GLN A 222 -5.82 -8.16 2.10
CA GLN A 222 -5.46 -7.30 3.24
C GLN A 222 -6.06 -5.90 3.04
N HIS A 223 -6.05 -5.36 1.83
CA HIS A 223 -6.52 -4.00 1.60
C HIS A 223 -8.05 -3.92 1.57
N PHE A 224 -8.72 -4.97 1.10
CA PHE A 224 -10.15 -5.15 1.27
C PHE A 224 -10.55 -5.18 2.75
N VAL A 225 -9.79 -5.87 3.60
CA VAL A 225 -10.07 -5.91 5.04
C VAL A 225 -9.89 -4.51 5.64
N TRP A 226 -8.77 -3.84 5.39
CA TRP A 226 -8.51 -2.47 5.84
C TRP A 226 -9.58 -1.45 5.40
N ASN A 227 -9.97 -1.46 4.14
CA ASN A 227 -11.01 -0.53 3.67
C ASN A 227 -12.40 -0.96 4.17
N GLY A 228 -12.62 -2.26 4.32
CA GLY A 228 -13.83 -2.83 4.89
C GLY A 228 -14.03 -2.39 6.34
N THR A 229 -12.98 -2.42 7.18
CA THR A 229 -13.04 -1.98 8.58
C THR A 229 -13.38 -0.50 8.68
N ALA A 230 -12.81 0.34 7.81
CA ALA A 230 -13.08 1.78 7.77
C ALA A 230 -14.57 2.10 7.51
N VAL A 231 -15.26 1.29 6.71
CA VAL A 231 -16.69 1.51 6.38
C VAL A 231 -17.66 0.78 7.31
N LEU A 232 -17.19 -0.06 8.25
CA LEU A 232 -18.06 -0.81 9.17
C LEU A 232 -19.00 0.09 9.98
N GLY A 233 -18.52 1.28 10.38
CA GLY A 233 -19.32 2.26 11.13
C GLY A 233 -20.49 2.84 10.33
N LEU A 234 -20.50 2.67 9.00
CA LEU A 234 -21.55 3.14 8.09
C LEU A 234 -22.68 2.11 7.90
N LEU A 235 -22.58 0.93 8.53
CA LEU A 235 -23.63 -0.07 8.47
C LEU A 235 -24.95 0.49 9.01
N PRO A 236 -26.10 0.11 8.41
CA PRO A 236 -27.40 0.52 8.92
C PRO A 236 -27.64 0.11 10.38
N GLY A 237 -28.45 0.90 11.08
CA GLY A 237 -28.87 0.59 12.45
C GLY A 237 -29.65 -0.74 12.50
N PRO A 238 -29.49 -1.56 13.56
CA PRO A 238 -28.76 -1.27 14.80
C PRO A 238 -27.25 -1.60 14.77
N VAL A 239 -26.75 -2.22 13.69
CA VAL A 239 -25.40 -2.80 13.67
C VAL A 239 -24.32 -1.71 13.68
N GLY A 240 -24.38 -0.74 12.77
CA GLY A 240 -23.39 0.35 12.75
C GLY A 240 -23.42 1.20 14.03
N ALA A 241 -24.61 1.45 14.57
CA ALA A 241 -24.76 2.14 15.86
C ALA A 241 -24.08 1.38 17.01
N THR A 242 -24.22 0.04 17.03
CA THR A 242 -23.55 -0.80 18.03
C THR A 242 -22.04 -0.74 17.89
N ILE A 243 -21.52 -0.83 16.65
CA ILE A 243 -20.09 -0.72 16.34
C ILE A 243 -19.53 0.63 16.81
N ASN A 244 -20.20 1.73 16.49
CA ASN A 244 -19.76 3.09 16.85
C ASN A 244 -19.86 3.35 18.37
N SER A 245 -20.76 2.67 19.07
CA SER A 245 -20.90 2.81 20.53
C SER A 245 -19.83 2.04 21.31
N TRP A 246 -19.21 1.03 20.72
CA TRP A 246 -18.27 0.17 21.41
C TRP A 246 -16.88 0.81 21.49
N ASN A 247 -16.34 0.86 22.70
CA ASN A 247 -15.03 1.42 22.99
C ASN A 247 -14.30 0.55 24.01
N LEU A 248 -13.00 0.36 23.82
CA LEU A 248 -12.11 -0.27 24.79
C LEU A 248 -11.42 0.82 25.61
N ASN A 249 -11.73 0.88 26.90
CA ASN A 249 -11.08 1.81 27.83
C ASN A 249 -9.90 1.14 28.53
N ILE A 250 -8.69 1.64 28.28
CA ILE A 250 -7.44 1.17 28.91
C ILE A 250 -6.84 2.34 29.69
N GLY A 251 -7.15 2.42 30.99
CA GLY A 251 -6.71 3.52 31.84
C GLY A 251 -7.24 4.86 31.32
N PHE A 252 -6.35 5.70 30.79
CA PHE A 252 -6.66 7.03 30.24
C PHE A 252 -6.84 7.04 28.71
N ILE A 253 -6.77 5.88 28.04
CA ILE A 253 -6.92 5.76 26.59
C ILE A 253 -8.27 5.10 26.28
N THR A 254 -9.06 5.73 25.42
CA THR A 254 -10.29 5.15 24.84
C THR A 254 -10.02 4.79 23.39
N LEU A 255 -10.15 3.52 23.04
CA LEU A 255 -9.97 3.01 21.68
C LEU A 255 -11.32 2.63 21.07
N PRO A 256 -11.75 3.28 19.97
CA PRO A 256 -12.91 2.83 19.20
C PRO A 256 -12.72 1.40 18.67
N PHE A 257 -13.83 0.67 18.47
CA PHE A 257 -13.77 -0.69 17.93
C PHE A 257 -13.01 -0.79 16.60
N VAL A 258 -13.24 0.16 15.68
CA VAL A 258 -12.59 0.20 14.36
C VAL A 258 -11.07 0.37 14.49
N GLU A 259 -10.62 1.24 15.40
CA GLU A 259 -9.19 1.46 15.64
C GLU A 259 -8.51 0.19 16.20
N LEU A 260 -9.22 -0.54 17.08
CA LEU A 260 -8.73 -1.84 17.56
C LEU A 260 -8.53 -2.84 16.41
N LEU A 261 -9.46 -2.89 15.45
CA LEU A 261 -9.35 -3.75 14.27
C LEU A 261 -8.16 -3.33 13.39
N ASN A 262 -7.98 -2.03 13.15
CA ASN A 262 -6.87 -1.49 12.38
C ASN A 262 -5.51 -1.81 13.03
N ILE A 263 -5.41 -1.76 14.37
CA ILE A 263 -4.21 -2.17 15.11
C ILE A 263 -3.94 -3.66 14.93
N ILE A 264 -4.96 -4.52 15.07
CA ILE A 264 -4.83 -5.97 14.90
C ILE A 264 -4.36 -6.28 13.48
N GLU A 265 -4.98 -5.67 12.48
CA GLU A 265 -4.60 -5.84 11.08
C GLU A 265 -3.17 -5.37 10.82
N ALA A 266 -2.77 -4.20 11.31
CA ALA A 266 -1.42 -3.71 11.19
C ALA A 266 -0.40 -4.69 11.79
N ILE A 267 -0.71 -5.30 12.94
CA ILE A 267 0.13 -6.35 13.54
C ILE A 267 0.22 -7.57 12.62
N LEU A 268 -0.90 -8.03 12.05
CA LEU A 268 -0.90 -9.17 11.13
C LEU A 268 -0.06 -8.91 9.88
N ILE A 269 -0.21 -7.74 9.25
CA ILE A 269 0.60 -7.35 8.09
C ILE A 269 2.07 -7.24 8.49
N LEU A 270 2.37 -6.76 9.70
CA LEU A 270 3.75 -6.65 10.19
C LEU A 270 4.38 -8.04 10.39
N LEU A 271 3.61 -9.01 10.89
CA LEU A 271 4.05 -10.41 10.99
C LEU A 271 4.32 -11.00 9.60
N VAL A 272 3.45 -10.74 8.62
CA VAL A 272 3.68 -11.15 7.23
C VAL A 272 4.93 -10.50 6.67
N PHE A 273 5.13 -9.20 6.90
CA PHE A 273 6.35 -8.49 6.51
C PHE A 273 7.61 -9.16 7.08
N PHE A 274 7.63 -9.46 8.39
CA PHE A 274 8.77 -10.14 9.01
C PHE A 274 8.99 -11.55 8.46
N TYR A 275 7.92 -12.29 8.23
CA TYR A 275 7.97 -13.63 7.63
C TYR A 275 8.53 -13.59 6.21
N ILE A 276 7.97 -12.75 5.33
CA ILE A 276 8.39 -12.63 3.93
C ILE A 276 9.82 -12.12 3.84
N THR A 277 10.18 -11.05 4.55
CA THR A 277 11.56 -10.54 4.52
C THR A 277 12.55 -11.57 5.06
N GLY A 278 12.20 -12.32 6.11
CA GLY A 278 13.01 -13.42 6.63
C GLY A 278 13.20 -14.57 5.63
N ARG A 279 12.16 -14.91 4.85
CA ARG A 279 12.21 -15.93 3.80
C ARG A 279 13.02 -15.46 2.58
N LEU A 280 12.82 -14.22 2.15
CA LEU A 280 13.50 -13.64 0.99
C LEU A 280 14.99 -13.43 1.24
N ARG A 281 15.37 -13.06 2.47
CA ARG A 281 16.78 -12.98 2.88
C ARG A 281 17.52 -14.31 2.73
N LYS A 282 16.85 -15.46 2.77
CA LYS A 282 17.54 -16.76 2.61
C LYS A 282 17.79 -17.15 1.15
N LYS A 283 17.24 -16.42 0.17
CA LYS A 283 17.36 -16.75 -1.26
C LYS A 283 18.46 -15.89 -1.90
N SER A 284 19.50 -16.52 -2.43
CA SER A 284 20.54 -15.84 -3.20
C SER A 284 19.95 -15.23 -4.49
N PRO A 285 20.52 -14.12 -5.00
CA PRO A 285 20.18 -13.59 -6.32
C PRO A 285 20.42 -14.63 -7.41
N SER A 286 19.57 -14.68 -8.44
CA SER A 286 19.85 -15.52 -9.61
C SER A 286 21.02 -14.96 -10.41
N SER A 287 21.93 -15.83 -10.85
CA SER A 287 23.04 -15.48 -11.75
C SER A 287 22.53 -14.79 -13.02
N PRO A 288 23.34 -13.91 -13.66
CA PRO A 288 22.97 -13.32 -14.94
C PRO A 288 22.58 -14.42 -15.94
N PRO A 289 21.65 -14.17 -16.87
CA PRO A 289 21.48 -15.06 -18.00
C PRO A 289 22.82 -15.09 -18.72
N ASP A 290 23.39 -16.30 -18.91
CA ASP A 290 24.55 -16.48 -19.77
C ASP A 290 24.21 -15.84 -21.11
N GLY A 291 24.89 -14.74 -21.44
CA GLY A 291 24.88 -14.23 -22.80
C GLY A 291 25.34 -15.38 -23.68
N GLY A 292 24.46 -15.84 -24.58
CA GLY A 292 24.69 -16.96 -25.49
C GLY A 292 25.86 -16.70 -26.43
N GLY A 293 27.07 -16.84 -25.90
CA GLY A 293 28.31 -16.91 -26.65
C GLY A 293 29.03 -18.15 -26.14
N GLU A 294 29.05 -19.19 -26.97
CA GLU A 294 30.05 -20.24 -26.86
C GLU A 294 31.41 -19.57 -26.69
N ARG A 295 31.99 -19.65 -25.49
CA ARG A 295 33.42 -19.41 -25.34
C ARG A 295 34.11 -20.53 -26.08
N GLN A 296 34.47 -20.28 -27.34
CA GLN A 296 35.48 -21.08 -28.02
C GLN A 296 36.72 -21.16 -27.11
N PRO A 297 37.27 -22.35 -26.86
CA PRO A 297 38.50 -22.47 -26.11
C PRO A 297 39.60 -21.74 -26.88
N SER A 298 40.26 -20.83 -26.18
CA SER A 298 41.43 -20.08 -26.65
C SER A 298 42.42 -21.02 -27.35
N ARG A 299 42.63 -20.83 -28.65
CA ARG A 299 43.79 -21.39 -29.37
C ARG A 299 45.06 -20.90 -28.67
N GLN A 300 45.77 -21.82 -28.02
CA GLN A 300 47.14 -21.60 -27.57
C GLN A 300 47.99 -21.23 -28.79
N ALA A 301 48.66 -20.07 -28.74
CA ALA A 301 49.68 -19.71 -29.70
C ALA A 301 50.94 -20.56 -29.46
N PRO A 302 51.60 -21.10 -30.50
CA PRO A 302 52.86 -21.83 -30.31
C PRO A 302 53.98 -20.88 -29.88
N MET A 303 54.78 -21.27 -28.90
CA MET A 303 56.00 -20.56 -28.52
C MET A 303 57.03 -20.60 -29.66
N PRO A 304 57.74 -19.50 -29.94
CA PRO A 304 58.88 -19.54 -30.86
C PRO A 304 60.09 -20.16 -30.16
N VAL A 305 60.58 -21.26 -30.73
CA VAL A 305 61.89 -21.84 -30.42
C VAL A 305 62.96 -20.89 -30.95
N ARG A 306 63.83 -20.38 -30.06
CA ARG A 306 65.06 -19.68 -30.46
C ARG A 306 66.12 -20.73 -30.82
N ALA A 307 66.69 -20.59 -32.01
CA ALA A 307 68.01 -21.09 -32.37
C ALA A 307 69.07 -20.05 -31.98
#